data_AF-A0A7Y6C2S5-F1
#
_entry.id   AF-A0A7Y6C2S5-F1
#
_cell.length_a   1.000
_cell.length_b   1.000
_cell.length_c   1.000
_cell.angle_alpha   90.00
_cell.angle_beta   90.00
_cell.angle_gamma   90.00
#
_symmetry.space_group_name_H-M   'P 1'
#
loop_
_entity.id
_entity.type
_entity.pdbx_description
1 polymer ?
#
loop_
_entity_poly.entity_id
_entity_poly.type
_entity_poly.pdbx_seq_one_letter_code
_entity_poly.pdbx_strand_id
1 'polypeptide(L)'
;MTITKTGILEKAISYAPILMFDQNEPFYPDLVGISLLEKPGPSPSFNREILFPLEAVQFVIEYAIWWDYEIGHLYELEHVWVYVGHDGEVVDCEVSFHGKVLRGLLKDRVNMVDRHVCLYSQPGKHAFSPLPVVFELLPDLYSATGVKAGCDGLLVNDLFKDYYQTNELIDAGVRDYLKTKAFVPAMQFKEYILEPERFMTWDKLFEIIPQRIMSRLNELEQMNQKNGDFDA
;
A
#
# COMPACT_ATOMS: atom_id res chain seq x y z
N MET A 1 3.43 -29.96 4.18
CA MET A 1 4.69 -29.66 3.45
C MET A 1 5.14 -28.29 3.91
N THR A 2 6.35 -28.14 4.43
CA THR A 2 6.86 -26.82 4.81
C THR A 2 7.20 -26.05 3.53
N ILE A 3 6.44 -24.99 3.23
CA ILE A 3 6.70 -24.15 2.06
C ILE A 3 8.00 -23.37 2.32
N THR A 4 8.94 -23.40 1.38
CA THR A 4 10.18 -22.63 1.46
C THR A 4 9.88 -21.15 1.20
N LYS A 5 10.77 -20.23 1.62
CA LYS A 5 10.60 -18.78 1.34
C LYS A 5 10.37 -18.51 -0.16
N THR A 6 11.07 -19.22 -1.04
CA THR A 6 10.88 -19.16 -2.50
C THR A 6 9.48 -19.62 -2.92
N GLY A 7 8.97 -20.72 -2.36
CA GLY A 7 7.64 -21.22 -2.67
C GLY A 7 6.50 -20.30 -2.20
N ILE A 8 6.71 -19.47 -1.16
CA ILE A 8 5.75 -18.44 -0.74
C ILE A 8 5.66 -17.34 -1.80
N LEU A 9 6.80 -16.84 -2.28
CA LEU A 9 6.84 -15.75 -3.26
C LEU A 9 6.28 -16.18 -4.61
N GLU A 10 6.60 -17.40 -5.08
CA GLU A 10 6.03 -17.97 -6.31
C GLU A 10 4.50 -18.04 -6.24
N LYS A 11 3.95 -18.49 -5.10
CA LYS A 11 2.50 -18.46 -4.86
C LYS A 11 1.97 -17.04 -4.90
N ALA A 12 2.56 -16.12 -4.15
CA ALA A 12 2.11 -14.73 -4.10
C ALA A 12 2.07 -14.06 -5.48
N ILE A 13 3.07 -14.27 -6.34
CA ILE A 13 3.09 -13.73 -7.70
C ILE A 13 1.89 -14.25 -8.51
N SER A 14 1.54 -15.54 -8.36
CA SER A 14 0.44 -16.17 -9.11
C SER A 14 -0.98 -15.72 -8.74
N TYR A 15 -1.12 -15.01 -7.62
CA TYR A 15 -2.40 -14.45 -7.13
C TYR A 15 -2.33 -12.94 -6.88
N ALA A 16 -1.23 -12.28 -7.28
CA ALA A 16 -1.01 -10.87 -6.98
C ALA A 16 -2.15 -10.02 -7.54
N PRO A 17 -2.68 -9.05 -6.78
CA PRO A 17 -3.74 -8.19 -7.26
C PRO A 17 -3.25 -7.35 -8.44
N ILE A 18 -4.16 -7.06 -9.36
CA ILE A 18 -3.96 -6.02 -10.37
C ILE A 18 -4.44 -4.71 -9.75
N LEU A 19 -3.55 -3.73 -9.67
CA LEU A 19 -3.88 -2.42 -9.13
C LEU A 19 -4.24 -1.47 -10.25
N MET A 20 -5.26 -0.65 -10.03
CA MET A 20 -5.72 0.37 -10.97
C MET A 20 -5.43 1.73 -10.33
N PHE A 21 -4.48 2.48 -10.87
CA PHE A 21 -4.09 3.82 -10.38
C PHE A 21 -4.63 4.91 -11.27
N ASP A 22 -4.92 6.06 -10.66
CA ASP A 22 -5.25 7.27 -11.40
C ASP A 22 -4.12 7.64 -12.37
N GLN A 23 -4.48 8.12 -13.56
CA GLN A 23 -3.50 8.50 -14.57
C GLN A 23 -2.54 9.61 -14.14
N ASN A 24 -2.95 10.45 -13.18
CA ASN A 24 -2.13 11.54 -12.66
C ASN A 24 -1.40 11.16 -11.37
N GLU A 25 -1.49 9.91 -10.91
CA GLU A 25 -0.85 9.45 -9.68
C GLU A 25 0.68 9.64 -9.76
N PRO A 26 1.29 10.40 -8.83
CA PRO A 26 2.74 10.63 -8.82
C PRO A 26 3.54 9.48 -8.19
N PHE A 27 2.92 8.62 -7.36
CA PHE A 27 3.62 7.60 -6.59
C PHE A 27 3.03 6.20 -6.79
N TYR A 28 3.90 5.21 -6.92
CA TYR A 28 3.54 3.81 -7.16
C TYR A 28 4.22 2.91 -6.13
N PRO A 29 3.70 1.68 -5.89
CA PRO A 29 4.27 0.75 -4.92
C PRO A 29 5.76 0.51 -5.15
N ASP A 30 6.59 0.76 -4.13
CA ASP A 30 8.02 0.50 -4.16
C ASP A 30 8.33 -0.98 -3.88
N LEU A 31 7.68 -1.56 -2.87
CA LEU A 31 7.95 -2.91 -2.37
C LEU A 31 6.66 -3.61 -1.92
N VAL A 32 6.70 -4.94 -1.86
CA VAL A 32 5.57 -5.75 -1.37
C VAL A 32 6.07 -6.82 -0.40
N GLY A 33 5.59 -6.75 0.84
CA GLY A 33 5.80 -7.73 1.88
C GLY A 33 4.73 -8.81 1.82
N ILE A 34 5.16 -10.06 1.80
CA ILE A 34 4.29 -11.23 1.65
C ILE A 34 4.24 -12.04 2.93
N SER A 35 3.03 -12.35 3.37
CA SER A 35 2.73 -13.32 4.41
C SER A 35 1.73 -14.36 3.88
N LEU A 36 1.94 -15.63 4.22
CA LEU A 36 1.05 -16.73 3.84
C LEU A 36 0.46 -17.34 5.11
N LEU A 37 -0.86 -17.29 5.25
CA LEU A 37 -1.58 -17.83 6.40
C LEU A 37 -2.35 -19.08 5.97
N GLU A 38 -1.92 -20.25 6.46
CA GLU A 38 -2.63 -21.53 6.26
C GLU A 38 -3.70 -21.78 7.33
N LYS A 39 -3.79 -20.90 8.34
CA LYS A 39 -4.76 -20.96 9.44
C LYS A 39 -5.21 -19.56 9.84
N PRO A 40 -6.43 -19.41 10.38
CA PRO A 40 -6.87 -18.17 11.01
C PRO A 40 -5.92 -17.72 12.11
N GLY A 41 -5.78 -16.41 12.26
CA GLY A 41 -4.93 -15.81 13.28
C GLY A 41 -4.63 -14.33 13.01
N PRO A 42 -3.74 -13.73 13.81
CA PRO A 42 -3.39 -12.32 13.67
C PRO A 42 -2.71 -12.06 12.32
N SER A 43 -3.05 -10.92 11.71
CA SER A 43 -2.29 -10.40 10.58
C SER A 43 -0.87 -10.05 11.04
N PRO A 44 0.17 -10.46 10.30
CA PRO A 44 1.56 -10.10 10.62
C PRO A 44 1.87 -8.60 10.50
N SER A 45 1.15 -7.87 9.64
CA SER A 45 1.46 -6.49 9.26
C SER A 45 0.37 -5.46 9.56
N PHE A 46 -0.85 -5.91 9.88
CA PHE A 46 -1.99 -5.05 10.19
C PHE A 46 -2.62 -5.42 11.53
N ASN A 47 -3.10 -4.44 12.30
CA ASN A 47 -3.69 -4.71 13.62
C ASN A 47 -5.11 -5.29 13.50
N ARG A 48 -5.21 -6.57 13.15
CA ARG A 48 -6.46 -7.33 13.02
C ARG A 48 -6.26 -8.84 13.13
N GLU A 49 -7.35 -9.55 13.37
CA GLU A 49 -7.44 -10.99 13.14
C GLU A 49 -7.93 -11.26 11.70
N ILE A 50 -7.35 -12.28 11.07
CA ILE A 50 -7.75 -12.82 9.77
C ILE A 50 -8.46 -14.14 10.03
N LEU A 51 -9.79 -14.13 9.88
CA LEU A 51 -10.65 -15.27 10.16
C LEU A 51 -11.20 -15.84 8.86
N PHE A 52 -11.11 -17.16 8.70
CA PHE A 52 -11.67 -17.88 7.56
C PHE A 52 -12.00 -19.35 7.89
N PRO A 53 -13.03 -19.92 7.24
CA PRO A 53 -13.33 -21.35 7.34
C PRO A 53 -12.28 -22.22 6.64
N LEU A 54 -11.63 -23.13 7.37
CA LEU A 54 -10.58 -24.02 6.86
C LEU A 54 -11.10 -25.02 5.81
N GLU A 55 -12.38 -25.33 5.85
CA GLU A 55 -13.05 -26.20 4.88
C GLU A 55 -13.21 -25.54 3.50
N ALA A 56 -13.24 -24.21 3.43
CA ALA A 56 -13.42 -23.48 2.18
C ALA A 56 -12.13 -22.77 1.71
N VAL A 57 -11.28 -22.33 2.64
CA VAL A 57 -10.05 -21.59 2.36
C VAL A 57 -8.86 -22.46 2.72
N GLN A 58 -7.98 -22.70 1.75
CA GLN A 58 -6.72 -23.41 1.96
C GLN A 58 -5.66 -22.49 2.57
N PHE A 59 -5.56 -21.25 2.08
CA PHE A 59 -4.65 -20.24 2.59
C PHE A 59 -5.10 -18.83 2.23
N VAL A 60 -4.57 -17.85 2.97
CA VAL A 60 -4.67 -16.42 2.66
C VAL A 60 -3.29 -15.89 2.34
N ILE A 61 -3.18 -15.11 1.27
CA ILE A 61 -1.97 -14.34 0.96
C ILE A 61 -2.24 -12.90 1.37
N GLU A 62 -1.41 -12.39 2.26
CA GLU A 62 -1.38 -10.98 2.64
C GLU A 62 -0.26 -10.29 1.86
N TYR A 63 -0.65 -9.23 1.14
CA TYR A 63 0.24 -8.32 0.43
C TYR A 63 0.27 -7.01 1.21
N ALA A 64 1.35 -6.77 1.94
CA ALA A 64 1.64 -5.50 2.59
C ALA A 64 2.43 -4.62 1.61
N ILE A 65 1.75 -3.69 0.96
CA ILE A 65 2.24 -2.90 -0.17
C ILE A 65 2.78 -1.58 0.36
N TRP A 66 4.04 -1.29 0.07
CA TRP A 66 4.79 -0.17 0.60
C TRP A 66 5.05 0.89 -0.48
N TRP A 67 4.87 2.16 -0.10
CA TRP A 67 5.31 3.33 -0.86
C TRP A 67 6.27 4.13 -0.01
N ASP A 68 7.29 4.72 -0.63
CA ASP A 68 8.16 5.70 0.03
C ASP A 68 7.48 7.06 0.23
N TYR A 69 6.43 7.35 -0.53
CA TYR A 69 5.64 8.57 -0.45
C TYR A 69 4.18 8.31 -0.81
N GLU A 70 3.28 8.93 -0.06
CA GLU A 70 1.92 9.24 -0.51
C GLU A 70 1.74 10.77 -0.50
N ILE A 71 0.63 11.29 -1.02
CA ILE A 71 0.50 12.74 -1.23
C ILE A 71 0.40 13.56 0.06
N GLY A 72 -0.07 12.98 1.17
CA GLY A 72 -0.24 13.60 2.47
C GLY A 72 0.97 13.47 3.42
N HIS A 73 1.72 12.36 3.37
CA HIS A 73 2.84 12.05 4.24
C HIS A 73 3.94 11.22 3.56
N LEU A 74 5.12 11.26 4.19
CA LEU A 74 6.23 10.37 3.84
C LEU A 74 5.85 8.94 4.22
N TYR A 75 5.94 8.06 3.24
CA TYR A 75 5.55 6.65 3.19
C TYR A 75 4.08 6.30 3.40
N GLU A 76 3.67 5.14 2.87
CA GLU A 76 2.39 4.49 3.16
C GLU A 76 2.55 2.96 3.17
N LEU A 77 1.70 2.27 3.93
CA LEU A 77 1.59 0.82 3.99
C LEU A 77 0.11 0.39 3.91
N GLU A 78 -0.29 -0.11 2.74
CA GLU A 78 -1.66 -0.59 2.49
C GLU A 78 -1.64 -2.09 2.20
N HIS A 79 -2.80 -2.74 2.30
CA HIS A 79 -2.90 -4.18 2.40
C HIS A 79 -3.97 -4.75 1.47
N VAL A 80 -3.65 -5.89 0.88
CA VAL A 80 -4.61 -6.76 0.18
C VAL A 80 -4.50 -8.16 0.77
N TRP A 81 -5.63 -8.78 1.08
CA TRP A 81 -5.74 -10.16 1.53
C TRP A 81 -6.51 -10.97 0.50
N VAL A 82 -5.84 -11.92 -0.15
CA VAL A 82 -6.44 -12.82 -1.15
C VAL A 82 -6.66 -14.19 -0.53
N TYR A 83 -7.90 -14.64 -0.50
CA TYR A 83 -8.30 -15.93 0.10
C TYR A 83 -8.41 -16.96 -1.02
N VAL A 84 -7.66 -18.05 -0.91
CA VAL A 84 -7.57 -19.09 -1.94
C VAL A 84 -8.16 -20.39 -1.44
N GLY A 85 -9.05 -20.98 -2.22
CA GLY A 85 -9.71 -22.25 -1.94
C GLY A 85 -8.81 -23.47 -2.18
N HIS A 86 -9.28 -24.65 -1.77
CA HIS A 86 -8.56 -25.92 -1.98
C HIS A 86 -8.47 -26.35 -3.45
N ASP A 87 -9.31 -25.77 -4.32
CA ASP A 87 -9.28 -25.93 -5.77
C ASP A 87 -8.31 -24.97 -6.47
N GLY A 88 -7.68 -24.05 -5.72
CA GLY A 88 -6.77 -23.04 -6.26
C GLY A 88 -7.47 -21.77 -6.79
N GLU A 89 -8.78 -21.66 -6.61
CA GLU A 89 -9.54 -20.47 -7.01
C GLU A 89 -9.53 -19.40 -5.91
N VAL A 90 -9.56 -18.13 -6.31
CA VAL A 90 -9.74 -17.01 -5.36
C VAL A 90 -11.20 -17.00 -4.91
N VAL A 91 -11.44 -17.29 -3.64
CA VAL A 91 -12.79 -17.39 -3.05
C VAL A 91 -13.25 -16.10 -2.37
N ASP A 92 -12.31 -15.26 -1.93
CA ASP A 92 -12.60 -13.95 -1.34
C ASP A 92 -11.39 -13.02 -1.47
N CYS A 93 -11.63 -11.73 -1.31
CA CYS A 93 -10.59 -10.71 -1.19
C CYS A 93 -11.04 -9.63 -0.22
N GLU A 94 -10.12 -9.19 0.62
CA GLU A 94 -10.27 -8.01 1.48
C GLU A 94 -9.15 -7.03 1.23
N VAL A 95 -9.38 -5.76 1.52
CA VAL A 95 -8.42 -4.69 1.29
C VAL A 95 -8.49 -3.66 2.40
N SER A 96 -7.38 -2.98 2.68
CA SER A 96 -7.39 -1.87 3.62
C SER A 96 -7.96 -0.59 3.00
N PHE A 97 -8.61 0.21 3.84
CA PHE A 97 -9.23 1.47 3.48
C PHE A 97 -9.23 2.40 4.69
N HIS A 98 -8.26 3.32 4.78
CA HIS A 98 -8.14 4.30 5.87
C HIS A 98 -8.19 3.66 7.28
N GLY A 99 -7.36 2.64 7.50
CA GLY A 99 -7.31 1.89 8.76
C GLY A 99 -8.52 0.99 9.02
N LYS A 100 -9.45 0.87 8.06
CA LYS A 100 -10.53 -0.12 8.05
C LYS A 100 -10.25 -1.18 6.99
N VAL A 101 -11.16 -2.16 6.93
CA VAL A 101 -11.12 -3.24 5.94
C VAL A 101 -12.40 -3.17 5.11
N LEU A 102 -12.25 -3.28 3.80
CA LEU A 102 -13.33 -3.37 2.83
C LEU A 102 -13.27 -4.72 2.11
N ARG A 103 -14.41 -5.21 1.62
CA ARG A 103 -14.43 -6.33 0.66
C ARG A 103 -13.83 -5.87 -0.66
N GLY A 104 -12.81 -6.57 -1.13
CA GLY A 104 -12.13 -6.34 -2.40
C GLY A 104 -12.66 -7.19 -3.56
N LEU A 105 -13.45 -8.23 -3.28
CA LEU A 105 -14.05 -9.08 -4.31
C LEU A 105 -15.53 -8.70 -4.51
N LEU A 106 -15.89 -8.34 -5.75
CA LEU A 106 -17.29 -8.10 -6.10
C LEU A 106 -18.07 -9.41 -6.17
N LYS A 107 -19.38 -9.29 -6.00
CA LYS A 107 -20.31 -10.39 -6.25
C LYS A 107 -20.07 -10.96 -7.65
N ASP A 108 -20.18 -12.28 -7.78
CA ASP A 108 -19.99 -13.02 -9.03
C ASP A 108 -18.57 -12.88 -9.61
N ARG A 109 -17.61 -12.36 -8.81
CA ARG A 109 -16.17 -12.23 -9.12
C ARG A 109 -15.89 -11.44 -10.41
N VAL A 110 -16.74 -10.44 -10.68
CA VAL A 110 -16.69 -9.65 -11.93
C VAL A 110 -15.46 -8.73 -12.04
N ASN A 111 -14.75 -8.48 -10.94
CA ASN A 111 -13.47 -7.75 -10.94
C ASN A 111 -12.26 -8.71 -10.88
N MET A 112 -12.35 -9.88 -11.49
CA MET A 112 -11.24 -10.81 -11.64
C MET A 112 -10.73 -10.82 -13.07
N VAL A 113 -9.41 -10.95 -13.22
CA VAL A 113 -8.75 -11.39 -14.46
C VAL A 113 -7.99 -12.67 -14.11
N ASP A 114 -8.47 -13.80 -14.59
CA ASP A 114 -8.02 -15.14 -14.16
C ASP A 114 -8.02 -15.27 -12.62
N ARG A 115 -6.84 -15.37 -12.00
CA ARG A 115 -6.65 -15.49 -10.55
C ARG A 115 -6.28 -14.17 -9.86
N HIS A 116 -6.35 -13.06 -10.59
CA HIS A 116 -5.95 -11.74 -10.12
C HIS A 116 -7.17 -10.86 -9.83
N VAL A 117 -7.31 -10.42 -8.58
CA VAL A 117 -8.35 -9.45 -8.19
C VAL A 117 -7.93 -8.08 -8.70
N CYS A 118 -8.81 -7.41 -9.45
CA CYS A 118 -8.63 -6.04 -9.90
C CYS A 118 -9.16 -5.07 -8.84
N LEU A 119 -8.28 -4.20 -8.34
CA LEU A 119 -8.55 -3.26 -7.26
C LEU A 119 -8.13 -1.86 -7.68
N TYR A 120 -8.95 -0.87 -7.36
CA TYR A 120 -8.64 0.53 -7.57
C TYR A 120 -7.93 1.09 -6.35
N SER A 121 -6.88 1.87 -6.57
CA SER A 121 -6.18 2.64 -5.52
C SER A 121 -6.73 4.06 -5.50
N GLN A 122 -7.02 4.57 -4.31
CA GLN A 122 -7.46 5.94 -4.12
C GLN A 122 -6.35 6.89 -4.57
N PRO A 123 -6.65 7.88 -5.43
CA PRO A 123 -5.67 8.88 -5.82
C PRO A 123 -5.03 9.56 -4.60
N GLY A 124 -3.71 9.51 -4.54
CA GLY A 124 -2.87 10.21 -3.58
C GLY A 124 -2.80 9.62 -2.17
N LYS A 125 -3.89 9.13 -1.58
CA LYS A 125 -3.94 8.57 -0.20
C LYS A 125 -3.82 7.04 -0.12
N HIS A 126 -4.03 6.35 -1.24
CA HIS A 126 -3.79 4.92 -1.44
C HIS A 126 -4.62 3.88 -0.66
N ALA A 127 -5.84 4.20 -0.23
CA ALA A 127 -6.83 3.17 0.14
C ALA A 127 -7.29 2.33 -1.07
N PHE A 128 -7.71 1.07 -0.88
CA PHE A 128 -8.14 0.19 -1.98
C PHE A 128 -9.65 -0.05 -2.03
N SER A 129 -10.21 -0.15 -3.23
CA SER A 129 -11.62 -0.46 -3.46
C SER A 129 -11.83 -1.33 -4.69
N PRO A 130 -12.82 -2.24 -4.71
CA PRO A 130 -13.20 -2.95 -5.93
C PRO A 130 -13.86 -2.04 -6.99
N LEU A 131 -14.30 -0.84 -6.61
CA LEU A 131 -15.01 0.11 -7.47
C LEU A 131 -14.47 1.55 -7.27
N PRO A 132 -14.15 2.29 -8.34
CA PRO A 132 -13.59 3.64 -8.22
C PRO A 132 -14.60 4.66 -7.71
N VAL A 133 -15.91 4.43 -7.94
CA VAL A 133 -16.99 5.32 -7.47
C VAL A 133 -17.03 5.47 -5.96
N VAL A 134 -16.45 4.53 -5.20
CA VAL A 134 -16.33 4.64 -3.74
C VAL A 134 -15.49 5.86 -3.36
N PHE A 135 -14.46 6.20 -4.14
CA PHE A 135 -13.60 7.35 -3.88
C PHE A 135 -14.31 8.68 -4.11
N GLU A 136 -15.26 8.73 -5.05
CA GLU A 136 -16.07 9.93 -5.30
C GLU A 136 -16.98 10.30 -4.12
N LEU A 137 -17.19 9.36 -3.19
CA LEU A 137 -17.94 9.58 -1.96
C LEU A 137 -17.08 10.19 -0.84
N LEU A 138 -15.75 10.27 -1.03
CA LEU A 138 -14.85 10.85 -0.05
C LEU A 138 -14.85 12.38 -0.16
N PRO A 139 -15.15 13.11 0.93
CA PRO A 139 -15.33 14.56 0.88
C PRO A 139 -14.04 15.32 0.56
N ASP A 140 -12.88 14.70 0.78
CA ASP A 140 -11.58 15.30 0.62
C ASP A 140 -10.83 14.84 -0.64
N LEU A 141 -11.43 14.02 -1.52
CA LEU A 141 -10.81 13.44 -2.71
C LEU A 141 -9.88 14.41 -3.45
N TYR A 142 -10.38 15.58 -3.83
CA TYR A 142 -9.60 16.59 -4.56
C TYR A 142 -8.72 17.47 -3.65
N SER A 143 -9.15 17.70 -2.42
CA SER A 143 -8.38 18.57 -1.50
C SER A 143 -7.13 17.88 -0.97
N ALA A 144 -7.20 16.56 -0.76
CA ALA A 144 -6.12 15.72 -0.25
C ALA A 144 -4.92 15.74 -1.19
N THR A 145 -5.15 15.59 -2.49
CA THR A 145 -4.08 15.55 -3.50
C THR A 145 -3.60 16.95 -3.92
N GLY A 146 -4.34 18.00 -3.56
CA GLY A 146 -4.08 19.38 -3.95
C GLY A 146 -3.62 20.23 -2.78
N VAL A 147 -4.51 21.09 -2.28
CA VAL A 147 -4.19 22.11 -1.25
C VAL A 147 -3.74 21.52 0.09
N LYS A 148 -4.03 20.24 0.35
CA LYS A 148 -3.59 19.51 1.56
C LYS A 148 -2.40 18.58 1.30
N ALA A 149 -1.76 18.63 0.14
CA ALA A 149 -0.56 17.83 -0.10
C ALA A 149 0.49 18.10 0.99
N GLY A 150 1.02 17.03 1.56
CA GLY A 150 1.99 17.07 2.63
C GLY A 150 1.44 17.51 4.00
N CYS A 151 0.13 17.45 4.22
CA CYS A 151 -0.47 17.96 5.47
C CYS A 151 0.02 17.24 6.72
N ASP A 152 0.40 15.96 6.59
CA ASP A 152 0.70 15.08 7.72
C ASP A 152 2.21 14.88 7.95
N GLY A 153 3.07 15.40 7.06
CA GLY A 153 4.53 15.37 7.27
C GLY A 153 5.08 13.94 7.31
N LEU A 154 5.91 13.62 8.31
CA LEU A 154 6.36 12.25 8.54
C LEU A 154 5.32 11.50 9.39
N LEU A 155 4.73 10.44 8.83
CA LEU A 155 3.84 9.55 9.57
C LEU A 155 4.61 8.79 10.67
N VAL A 156 4.16 8.87 11.91
CA VAL A 156 4.67 8.05 13.03
C VAL A 156 3.55 7.19 13.58
N ASN A 157 3.45 5.94 13.07
CA ASN A 157 2.43 5.00 13.50
C ASN A 157 2.92 4.06 14.62
N ASP A 158 2.01 3.26 15.18
CA ASP A 158 2.33 2.34 16.28
C ASP A 158 3.37 1.26 15.93
N LEU A 159 3.48 0.87 14.66
CA LEU A 159 4.46 -0.12 14.19
C LEU A 159 5.89 0.42 14.25
N PHE A 160 6.06 1.72 14.02
CA PHE A 160 7.38 2.31 13.81
C PHE A 160 7.77 3.43 14.80
N LYS A 161 6.91 3.76 15.77
CA LYS A 161 7.16 4.80 16.79
C LYS A 161 8.45 4.62 17.60
N ASP A 162 8.95 3.39 17.73
CA ASP A 162 10.18 3.10 18.45
C ASP A 162 11.45 3.23 17.57
N TYR A 163 11.28 3.41 16.25
CA TYR A 163 12.39 3.50 15.29
C TYR A 163 12.76 4.93 14.93
N TYR A 164 11.80 5.84 14.91
CA TYR A 164 12.02 7.25 14.57
C TYR A 164 10.98 8.17 15.21
N GLN A 165 11.28 9.46 15.19
CA GLN A 165 10.42 10.54 15.66
C GLN A 165 10.37 11.63 14.59
N THR A 166 9.32 12.43 14.61
CA THR A 166 9.21 13.64 13.78
C THR A 166 9.34 14.92 14.60
N ASN A 167 9.58 16.03 13.89
CA ASN A 167 9.54 17.38 14.42
C ASN A 167 9.15 18.34 13.28
N GLU A 168 8.88 19.61 13.62
CA GLU A 168 8.43 20.62 12.65
C GLU A 168 9.40 20.82 11.46
N LEU A 169 10.71 20.66 11.64
CA LEU A 169 11.68 20.79 10.55
C LEU A 169 11.53 19.62 9.55
N ILE A 170 11.39 18.39 10.07
CA ILE A 170 11.14 17.20 9.25
C ILE A 170 9.80 17.33 8.53
N ASP A 171 8.73 17.66 9.26
CA ASP A 171 7.39 17.76 8.70
C ASP A 171 7.29 18.87 7.65
N ALA A 172 7.97 20.00 7.85
CA ALA A 172 8.05 21.06 6.85
C ALA A 172 8.78 20.60 5.58
N GLY A 173 9.92 19.91 5.72
CA GLY A 173 10.67 19.39 4.57
C GLY A 173 9.88 18.37 3.75
N VAL A 174 9.18 17.45 4.42
CA VAL A 174 8.26 16.52 3.76
C VAL A 174 7.12 17.27 3.07
N ARG A 175 6.49 18.21 3.78
CA ARG A 175 5.36 18.99 3.27
C ARG A 175 5.72 19.76 2.01
N ASP A 176 6.86 20.44 2.02
CA ASP A 176 7.29 21.25 0.90
C ASP A 176 7.60 20.40 -0.32
N TYR A 177 8.23 19.24 -0.13
CA TYR A 177 8.42 18.27 -1.21
C TYR A 177 7.08 17.77 -1.78
N LEU A 178 6.15 17.31 -0.94
CA LEU A 178 4.88 16.74 -1.40
C LEU A 178 3.97 17.78 -2.07
N LYS A 179 4.02 19.05 -1.66
CA LYS A 179 3.35 20.14 -2.38
C LYS A 179 3.83 20.29 -3.82
N THR A 180 5.11 20.01 -4.12
CA THR A 180 5.61 20.00 -5.51
C THR A 180 5.03 18.87 -6.36
N LYS A 181 4.43 17.86 -5.71
CA LYS A 181 3.81 16.68 -6.32
C LYS A 181 2.29 16.74 -6.31
N ALA A 182 1.71 17.84 -5.81
CA ALA A 182 0.26 18.05 -5.78
C ALA A 182 -0.34 17.93 -7.19
N PHE A 183 -1.50 17.29 -7.26
CA PHE A 183 -2.16 16.99 -8.54
C PHE A 183 -3.70 16.99 -8.41
N VAL A 184 -4.36 17.02 -9.56
CA VAL A 184 -5.83 16.85 -9.66
C VAL A 184 -6.09 15.44 -10.18
N PRO A 185 -6.81 14.58 -9.45
CA PRO A 185 -7.17 13.24 -9.91
C PRO A 185 -7.93 13.30 -11.23
N ALA A 186 -7.53 12.48 -12.20
CA ALA A 186 -8.23 12.36 -13.48
C ALA A 186 -9.53 11.54 -13.36
N MET A 187 -9.63 10.71 -12.31
CA MET A 187 -10.63 9.64 -12.15
C MET A 187 -10.67 8.70 -13.35
N GLN A 188 -9.52 8.53 -13.99
CA GLN A 188 -9.29 7.59 -15.07
C GLN A 188 -8.17 6.67 -14.63
N PHE A 189 -8.44 5.37 -14.65
CA PHE A 189 -7.54 4.41 -14.04
C PHE A 189 -6.80 3.60 -15.08
N LYS A 190 -5.52 3.35 -14.82
CA LYS A 190 -4.65 2.49 -15.62
C LYS A 190 -4.17 1.31 -14.78
N GLU A 191 -4.01 0.20 -15.46
CA GLU A 191 -3.46 -1.01 -14.90
C GLU A 191 -2.00 -0.80 -14.45
N TYR A 192 -1.70 -1.33 -13.27
CA TYR A 192 -0.36 -1.43 -12.71
C TYR A 192 -0.17 -2.85 -12.18
N ILE A 193 0.74 -3.56 -12.83
CA ILE A 193 1.13 -4.92 -12.45
C ILE A 193 2.28 -4.83 -11.45
N LEU A 194 2.11 -5.45 -10.28
CA LEU A 194 3.17 -5.57 -9.30
C LEU A 194 4.28 -6.47 -9.85
N GLU A 195 5.45 -5.87 -10.09
CA GLU A 195 6.62 -6.56 -10.62
C GLU A 195 7.17 -7.58 -9.60
N PRO A 196 7.40 -8.85 -9.98
CA PRO A 196 7.91 -9.90 -9.08
C PRO A 196 9.16 -9.52 -8.28
N GLU A 197 10.02 -8.66 -8.83
CA GLU A 197 11.26 -8.21 -8.22
C GLU A 197 11.03 -7.34 -6.97
N ARG A 198 9.83 -6.76 -6.81
CA ARG A 198 9.42 -5.96 -5.64
C ARG A 198 8.98 -6.82 -4.46
N PHE A 199 8.77 -8.13 -4.68
CA PHE A 199 8.21 -9.03 -3.68
C PHE A 199 9.29 -9.54 -2.73
N MET A 200 8.98 -9.53 -1.44
CA MET A 200 9.77 -10.17 -0.41
C MET A 200 8.89 -10.66 0.72
N THR A 201 9.43 -11.46 1.64
CA THR A 201 8.68 -11.84 2.84
C THR A 201 8.42 -10.61 3.71
N TRP A 202 7.28 -10.54 4.40
CA TRP A 202 6.95 -9.45 5.32
C TRP A 202 8.09 -9.16 6.30
N ASP A 203 8.66 -10.18 6.95
CA ASP A 203 9.80 -10.01 7.87
C ASP A 203 10.96 -9.20 7.27
N LYS A 204 11.25 -9.43 5.98
CA LYS A 204 12.34 -8.73 5.28
C LYS A 204 11.95 -7.30 4.96
N LEU A 205 10.70 -7.05 4.56
CA LEU A 205 10.21 -5.69 4.32
C LEU A 205 10.20 -4.90 5.64
N PHE A 206 9.71 -5.49 6.71
CA PHE A 206 9.65 -4.89 8.04
C PHE A 206 11.05 -4.44 8.52
N GLU A 207 12.08 -5.27 8.32
CA GLU A 207 13.46 -4.94 8.66
C GLU A 207 14.02 -3.72 7.90
N ILE A 208 13.62 -3.52 6.64
CA ILE A 208 14.17 -2.44 5.79
C ILE A 208 13.37 -1.14 5.85
N ILE A 209 12.09 -1.18 6.23
CA ILE A 209 11.22 0.02 6.28
C ILE A 209 11.87 1.19 7.05
N PRO A 210 12.40 1.01 8.28
CA PRO A 210 13.04 2.10 9.00
C PRO A 210 14.22 2.71 8.25
N GLN A 211 15.01 1.88 7.55
CA GLN A 211 16.16 2.33 6.76
C GLN A 211 15.72 3.12 5.53
N ARG A 212 14.61 2.69 4.89
CA ARG A 212 14.02 3.40 3.75
C ARG A 212 13.53 4.78 4.14
N ILE A 213 12.79 4.88 5.24
CA ILE A 213 12.30 6.16 5.79
C ILE A 213 13.48 7.11 6.04
N MET A 214 14.50 6.63 6.74
CA MET A 214 15.71 7.45 7.00
C MET A 214 16.43 7.86 5.71
N SER A 215 16.50 6.98 4.70
CA SER A 215 17.05 7.32 3.39
C SER A 215 16.25 8.43 2.69
N ARG A 216 14.91 8.37 2.71
CA ARG A 216 14.05 9.40 2.13
C ARG A 216 14.23 10.74 2.83
N LEU A 217 14.29 10.74 4.17
CA LEU A 217 14.53 11.94 4.96
C LEU A 217 15.89 12.60 4.63
N ASN A 218 16.95 11.81 4.54
CA ASN A 218 18.28 12.31 4.18
C ASN A 218 18.32 12.92 2.78
N GLU A 219 17.57 12.36 1.82
CA GLU A 219 17.47 12.93 0.48
C GLU A 219 16.74 14.27 0.48
N LEU A 220 15.64 14.39 1.22
CA LEU A 220 14.91 15.66 1.38
C LEU A 220 15.80 16.74 2.02
N GLU A 221 16.58 16.37 3.03
CA GLU A 221 17.54 17.30 3.65
C GLU A 221 18.58 17.81 2.64
N GLN A 222 19.16 16.93 1.83
CA GLN A 222 20.13 17.31 0.79
C GLN A 222 19.51 18.19 -0.31
N MET A 223 18.25 17.94 -0.68
CA MET A 223 17.53 18.79 -1.64
C MET A 223 17.33 20.20 -1.09
N ASN A 224 16.94 20.32 0.19
CA ASN A 224 16.72 21.60 0.84
C ASN A 224 18.01 22.41 1.01
N GLN A 225 19.13 21.75 1.34
CA GLN A 225 20.45 22.40 1.41
C GLN A 225 20.87 22.97 0.05
N LYS A 226 20.70 22.20 -1.03
CA LYS A 226 21.03 22.67 -2.39
C LYS A 226 20.20 23.87 -2.81
N ASN A 227 18.90 23.87 -2.52
CA ASN A 227 18.02 24.98 -2.89
C ASN A 227 18.36 26.26 -2.09
N GLY A 228 18.75 26.13 -0.82
CA GLY A 228 19.19 27.26 0.01
C GLY A 228 20.49 27.93 -0.48
N ASP A 229 21.39 27.17 -1.13
CA ASP A 229 22.64 27.71 -1.69
C ASP A 229 22.45 28.47 -3.02
N PHE A 230 21.32 28.32 -3.70
CA PHE A 230 21.00 29.08 -4.93
C PHE A 230 20.23 30.39 -4.67
N ASP A 231 19.66 30.54 -3.47
CA ASP A 231 18.89 31.71 -3.04
C ASP A 231 19.70 32.67 -2.13
N ALA A 232 20.99 32.40 -1.89
CA ALA A 232 21.94 33.23 -1.14
C ALA A 232 22.94 33.98 -2.04
#